data_AF-A0A2U1SPQ0-F1
#
_entry.id   AF-A0A2U1SPQ0-F1
#
_cell.length_a   1.000
_cell.length_b   1.000
_cell.length_c   1.000
_cell.angle_alpha   90.00
_cell.angle_beta   90.00
_cell.angle_gamma   90.00
#
_symmetry.space_group_name_H-M   'P 1'
#
loop_
_entity.id
_entity.type
_entity.pdbx_description
1 polymer ?
#
loop_
_entity_poly.entity_id
_entity_poly.type
_entity_poly.pdbx_seq_one_letter_code
_entity_poly.pdbx_strand_id
1 'polypeptide(L)'
;MTPSIHRSDPNRRPDHDFVDGELKFLVVGNFCRLLDKRRTPGRIEAVMPSSASFRWRILDFEDAGAHWDVPFEKVVELQFEIGSDEEPPSIVDEFRKEIEKFRHSLVVRASLVEREATLRRIREEASAIEERLRADLPALRDLSVLEWQAATAIPIALQNYMEESGCAEQERMTAQIYVSNPSSGEWIKAMEIVLAEMGLKDFVGRAIRSEGLFEGVGSKELRRRYLLARMAFLRALFRLLGHDEVRLFRGMSSEGRWRSGAEKLFSSWTFSPDVARSFATFDGDGRMRQSYLVMRTFPVEKLFMTCIETQQMRERFQEAEAVVMHDEEDRLLW
;
A
#
# COMPACT_ATOMS: atom_id res chain seq x y z
N MET A 1 -24.34 7.84 -16.16
CA MET A 1 -23.38 8.28 -15.14
C MET A 1 -23.21 7.14 -14.17
N THR A 2 -22.05 6.48 -14.18
CA THR A 2 -21.71 5.46 -13.17
C THR A 2 -21.59 6.17 -11.82
N PRO A 3 -22.26 5.72 -10.75
CA PRO A 3 -22.08 6.32 -9.43
C PRO A 3 -20.59 6.31 -9.05
N SER A 4 -20.12 7.39 -8.42
CA SER A 4 -18.72 7.48 -7.98
C SER A 4 -18.44 6.38 -6.95
N ILE A 5 -17.42 5.57 -7.21
CA ILE A 5 -16.99 4.46 -6.33
C ILE A 5 -16.42 5.00 -5.02
N HIS A 6 -15.87 6.22 -5.05
CA HIS A 6 -15.32 6.91 -3.88
C HIS A 6 -16.23 8.04 -3.42
N ARG A 7 -16.29 8.25 -2.10
CA ARG A 7 -16.89 9.46 -1.53
C ARG A 7 -16.08 10.70 -1.93
N SER A 8 -16.79 11.80 -2.14
CA SER A 8 -16.24 13.12 -2.45
C SER A 8 -17.03 14.18 -1.70
N ASP A 9 -16.38 15.28 -1.31
CA ASP A 9 -17.05 16.43 -0.70
C ASP A 9 -17.56 17.40 -1.79
N PRO A 10 -18.88 17.52 -2.01
CA PRO A 10 -19.43 18.45 -2.99
C PRO A 10 -19.26 19.93 -2.59
N ASN A 11 -19.03 20.20 -1.30
CA ASN A 11 -18.86 21.55 -0.75
C ASN A 11 -17.38 21.88 -0.49
N ARG A 12 -16.47 21.14 -1.14
CA ARG A 12 -15.03 21.31 -0.99
C ARG A 12 -14.61 22.76 -1.23
N ARG A 13 -13.94 23.33 -0.23
CA ARG A 13 -13.37 24.68 -0.31
C ARG A 13 -12.30 24.80 -1.41
N PRO A 14 -12.21 25.96 -2.09
CA PRO A 14 -11.29 26.18 -3.19
C PRO A 14 -9.82 26.24 -2.73
N ASP A 15 -8.88 26.04 -3.65
CA ASP A 15 -7.43 26.02 -3.33
C ASP A 15 -6.89 27.37 -2.83
N HIS A 16 -7.54 28.50 -3.15
CA HIS A 16 -7.11 29.83 -2.67
C HIS A 16 -7.40 30.09 -1.19
N ASP A 17 -8.17 29.21 -0.53
CA ASP A 17 -8.39 29.26 0.92
C ASP A 17 -7.24 28.64 1.73
N PHE A 18 -6.23 28.11 1.03
CA PHE A 18 -5.15 27.33 1.61
C PHE A 18 -3.79 27.80 1.10
N VAL A 19 -2.75 27.42 1.82
CA VAL A 19 -1.34 27.61 1.46
C VAL A 19 -0.65 26.25 1.29
N ASP A 20 0.40 26.22 0.48
CA ASP A 20 1.20 25.01 0.28
C ASP A 20 1.90 24.58 1.58
N GLY A 21 2.05 23.27 1.75
CA GLY A 21 2.67 22.71 2.92
C GLY A 21 4.17 23.00 3.02
N GLU A 22 4.56 23.46 4.20
CA GLU A 22 5.94 23.78 4.58
C GLU A 22 6.20 23.24 5.99
N LEU A 23 7.47 22.99 6.33
CA LEU A 23 7.86 22.44 7.64
C LEU A 23 7.35 23.27 8.83
N LYS A 24 7.21 24.59 8.65
CA LYS A 24 6.69 25.50 9.67
C LYS A 24 5.24 25.21 10.08
N PHE A 25 4.45 24.56 9.22
CA PHE A 25 3.06 24.24 9.51
C PHE A 25 2.87 22.90 10.23
N LEU A 26 3.96 22.18 10.55
CA LEU A 26 3.91 20.97 11.37
C LEU A 26 3.70 21.32 12.85
N VAL A 27 2.52 21.87 13.16
CA VAL A 27 2.06 22.21 14.51
C VAL A 27 0.86 21.33 14.85
N VAL A 28 0.87 20.72 16.04
CA VAL A 28 -0.25 19.89 16.51
C VAL A 28 -1.54 20.72 16.55
N GLY A 29 -2.60 20.18 15.95
CA GLY A 29 -3.91 20.84 15.84
C GLY A 29 -4.18 21.47 14.48
N ASN A 30 -3.14 21.78 13.69
CA ASN A 30 -3.31 22.37 12.37
C ASN A 30 -4.17 21.48 11.45
N PHE A 31 -5.19 22.09 10.85
CA PHE A 31 -5.97 21.47 9.79
C PHE A 31 -5.18 21.54 8.48
N CYS A 32 -5.21 20.43 7.74
CA CYS A 32 -4.62 20.37 6.42
C CYS A 32 -5.36 19.36 5.55
N ARG A 33 -5.07 19.36 4.26
CA ARG A 33 -5.64 18.41 3.31
C ARG A 33 -4.59 17.93 2.33
N LEU A 34 -4.69 16.67 1.92
CA LEU A 34 -3.79 16.07 0.93
C LEU A 34 -3.98 16.71 -0.45
N LEU A 35 -2.90 16.88 -1.20
CA LEU A 35 -2.93 17.28 -2.61
C LEU A 35 -3.31 16.12 -3.54
N ASP A 36 -4.41 15.44 -3.23
CA ASP A 36 -5.03 14.41 -4.07
C ASP A 36 -6.28 14.96 -4.78
N LYS A 37 -6.89 14.16 -5.65
CA LYS A 37 -8.07 14.57 -6.45
C LYS A 37 -9.25 15.01 -5.56
N ARG A 38 -9.39 14.43 -4.37
CA ARG A 38 -10.50 14.69 -3.43
C ARG A 38 -10.20 15.83 -2.47
N ARG A 39 -8.93 16.19 -2.30
CA ARG A 39 -8.39 17.01 -1.22
C ARG A 39 -8.74 16.42 0.15
N THR A 40 -8.29 15.19 0.39
CA THR A 40 -8.58 14.42 1.61
C THR A 40 -8.25 15.23 2.87
N PRO A 41 -9.24 15.59 3.72
CA PRO A 41 -9.03 16.45 4.87
C PRO A 41 -8.44 15.69 6.06
N GLY A 42 -7.62 16.37 6.84
CA GLY A 42 -6.97 15.81 8.00
C GLY A 42 -6.48 16.85 9.00
N ARG A 43 -5.84 16.36 10.07
CA ARG A 43 -5.28 17.19 11.14
C ARG A 43 -3.94 16.64 11.62
N ILE A 44 -2.98 17.52 11.90
CA ILE A 44 -1.75 17.14 12.58
C ILE A 44 -2.08 16.77 14.03
N GLU A 45 -1.85 15.52 14.40
CA GLU A 45 -2.13 15.02 15.75
C GLU A 45 -0.87 14.93 16.61
N ALA A 46 0.26 14.61 16.00
CA ALA A 46 1.54 14.55 16.68
C ALA A 46 2.69 14.94 15.75
N VAL A 47 3.76 15.45 16.33
CA VAL A 47 5.03 15.74 15.65
C VAL A 47 6.10 14.95 16.41
N MET A 48 6.86 14.12 15.69
CA MET A 48 7.85 13.19 16.26
C MET A 48 9.23 13.52 15.68
N PRO A 49 9.97 14.48 16.28
CA PRO A 49 11.26 14.93 15.75
C PRO A 49 12.30 13.81 15.67
N SER A 50 12.33 12.88 16.62
CA SER A 50 13.31 11.80 16.67
C SER A 50 13.28 10.87 15.45
N SER A 51 12.10 10.69 14.85
CA SER A 51 11.92 9.93 13.61
C SER A 51 11.76 10.83 12.37
N ALA A 52 11.83 12.16 12.56
CA ALA A 52 11.47 13.17 11.57
C ALA A 52 10.17 12.83 10.83
N SER A 53 9.12 12.53 11.59
CA SER A 53 7.79 12.21 11.08
C SER A 53 6.69 12.91 11.88
N PHE A 54 5.53 13.10 11.27
CA PHE A 54 4.34 13.65 11.92
C PHE A 54 3.17 12.68 11.75
N ARG A 55 2.27 12.65 12.73
CA ARG A 55 1.03 11.88 12.66
C ARG A 55 -0.08 12.75 12.11
N TRP A 56 -0.67 12.32 11.00
CA TRP A 56 -1.79 12.96 10.35
C TRP A 56 -3.04 12.09 10.50
N ARG A 57 -4.09 12.65 11.11
CA ARG A 57 -5.38 11.98 11.26
C ARG A 57 -6.30 12.38 10.12
N ILE A 58 -6.87 11.40 9.43
CA ILE A 58 -7.88 11.63 8.39
C ILE A 58 -9.22 11.97 9.05
N LEU A 59 -9.89 13.01 8.55
CA LEU A 59 -11.13 13.52 9.13
C LEU A 59 -12.40 13.08 8.40
N ASP A 60 -12.29 12.62 7.15
CA ASP A 60 -13.45 12.27 6.33
C ASP A 60 -13.15 11.10 5.37
N PHE A 61 -14.16 10.69 4.58
CA PHE A 61 -14.14 9.60 3.61
C PHE A 61 -13.97 8.21 4.26
N GLU A 62 -13.58 7.22 3.45
CA GLU A 62 -13.50 5.80 3.84
C GLU A 62 -12.53 5.54 5.00
N ASP A 63 -11.50 6.38 5.15
CA ASP A 63 -10.48 6.28 6.19
C ASP A 63 -10.66 7.27 7.34
N ALA A 64 -11.85 7.85 7.53
CA ALA A 64 -12.10 8.75 8.66
C ALA A 64 -11.66 8.11 9.99
N GLY A 65 -10.79 8.82 10.73
CA GLY A 65 -10.19 8.33 11.98
C GLY A 65 -8.92 7.49 11.82
N ALA A 66 -8.47 7.19 10.60
CA ALA A 66 -7.16 6.58 10.37
C ALA A 66 -6.03 7.57 10.66
N HIS A 67 -4.89 7.03 11.09
CA HIS A 67 -3.70 7.80 11.42
C HIS A 67 -2.56 7.38 10.50
N TRP A 68 -1.94 8.37 9.87
CA TRP A 68 -0.77 8.17 9.02
C TRP A 68 0.46 8.81 9.65
N ASP A 69 1.51 8.02 9.82
CA ASP A 69 2.81 8.54 10.24
C ASP A 69 3.60 8.89 8.97
N VAL A 70 3.79 10.18 8.73
CA VAL A 70 4.28 10.73 7.46
C VAL A 70 5.64 11.40 7.67
N PRO A 71 6.66 11.13 6.84
CA PRO A 71 7.94 11.83 6.93
C PRO A 71 7.79 13.35 6.79
N PHE A 72 8.56 14.15 7.51
CA PHE A 72 8.49 15.61 7.47
C PHE A 72 8.58 16.18 6.04
N GLU A 73 9.41 15.59 5.18
CA GLU A 73 9.63 16.04 3.80
C GLU A 73 8.38 15.93 2.93
N LYS A 74 7.40 15.13 3.35
CA LYS A 74 6.12 14.92 2.66
C LYS A 74 5.06 15.95 3.05
N VAL A 75 5.38 16.90 3.94
CA VAL A 75 4.49 18.04 4.24
C VAL A 75 4.11 18.82 2.98
N VAL A 76 4.98 18.85 1.97
CA VAL A 76 4.75 19.50 0.67
C VAL A 76 3.63 18.84 -0.16
N GLU A 77 3.18 17.65 0.23
CA GLU A 77 2.02 16.97 -0.37
C GLU A 77 0.71 17.40 0.30
N LEU A 78 0.74 18.32 1.26
CA LEU A 78 -0.41 18.86 1.97
C LEU A 78 -0.62 20.34 1.64
N GLN A 79 -1.84 20.81 1.89
CA GLN A 79 -2.20 22.22 1.98
C GLN A 79 -2.76 22.53 3.36
N PHE A 80 -2.40 23.68 3.91
CA PHE A 80 -2.81 24.15 5.23
C PHE A 80 -3.76 25.33 5.10
N GLU A 81 -4.68 25.49 6.06
CA GLU A 81 -5.57 26.65 6.05
C GLU A 81 -4.78 27.94 6.22
N ILE A 82 -5.19 29.00 5.50
CA ILE A 82 -4.64 30.34 5.75
C ILE A 82 -4.87 30.71 7.22
N GLY A 83 -3.80 31.14 7.89
CA GLY A 83 -3.83 31.46 9.31
C GLY A 83 -3.59 30.26 10.24
N SER A 84 -3.18 29.11 9.71
CA SER A 84 -2.66 27.99 10.53
C SER A 84 -1.49 28.44 11.40
N ASP A 85 -1.32 27.78 12.54
CA ASP A 85 -0.21 28.06 13.45
C ASP A 85 1.13 27.70 12.79
N GLU A 86 2.18 28.44 13.15
CA GLU A 86 3.53 28.26 12.61
C GLU A 86 4.55 28.00 13.72
N GLU A 87 5.39 27.00 13.53
CA GLU A 87 6.60 26.79 14.33
C GLU A 87 7.61 27.92 14.07
N PRO A 88 8.35 28.37 15.10
CA PRO A 88 9.36 29.40 14.93
C PRO A 88 10.56 28.88 14.11
N PRO A 89 11.33 29.78 13.46
CA PRO A 89 12.45 29.38 12.60
C PRO A 89 13.47 28.42 13.23
N SER A 90 13.71 28.55 14.54
CA SER A 90 14.63 27.66 15.27
C SER A 90 14.16 26.20 15.28
N ILE A 91 12.85 25.95 15.45
CA ILE A 91 12.26 24.61 15.43
C ILE A 91 12.24 24.06 13.99
N VAL A 92 11.97 24.91 13.01
CA VAL A 92 12.04 24.52 11.59
C VAL A 92 13.47 24.08 11.21
N ASP A 93 14.49 24.76 11.72
CA ASP A 93 15.89 24.36 11.52
C ASP A 93 16.24 23.04 12.22
N GLU A 94 15.63 22.74 13.37
CA GLU A 94 15.73 21.43 14.00
C GLU A 94 15.09 20.33 13.14
N PHE A 95 13.89 20.56 12.60
CA PHE A 95 13.26 19.61 11.68
C PHE A 95 14.14 19.31 10.46
N ARG A 96 14.77 20.33 9.88
CA ARG A 96 15.71 20.17 8.76
C ARG A 96 16.91 19.30 9.17
N LYS A 97 17.49 19.52 10.36
CA LYS A 97 18.61 18.71 10.86
C LYS A 97 18.22 17.24 11.07
N GLU A 98 17.02 16.99 11.60
CA GLU A 98 16.52 15.62 11.80
C GLU A 98 16.27 14.90 10.47
N ILE A 99 15.73 15.60 9.47
CA ILE A 99 15.58 15.08 8.10
C ILE A 99 16.92 14.57 7.54
N GLU A 100 18.00 15.35 7.68
CA GLU A 100 19.32 14.99 7.12
C GLU A 100 19.83 13.63 7.63
N LYS A 101 19.51 13.24 8.87
CA LYS A 101 19.90 11.93 9.42
C LYS A 101 19.38 10.77 8.59
N PHE A 102 18.21 10.92 7.97
CA PHE A 102 17.53 9.89 7.20
C PHE A 102 17.68 10.04 5.68
N ARG A 103 18.42 11.05 5.20
CA ARG A 103 18.63 11.26 3.77
C ARG A 103 19.57 10.24 3.14
N HIS A 104 20.38 9.50 3.89
CA HIS A 104 21.27 8.52 3.28
C HIS A 104 20.49 7.38 2.61
N SER A 105 21.03 6.87 1.50
CA SER A 105 20.43 5.76 0.76
C SER A 105 20.71 4.44 1.48
N LEU A 106 19.69 3.62 1.64
CA LEU A 106 19.79 2.24 2.07
C LEU A 106 19.52 1.36 0.84
N VAL A 107 20.47 0.46 0.55
CA VAL A 107 20.36 -0.50 -0.54
C VAL A 107 20.56 -1.90 0.02
N VAL A 108 19.59 -2.79 -0.25
CA VAL A 108 19.68 -4.22 0.07
C VAL A 108 19.54 -4.98 -1.24
N ARG A 109 20.61 -5.68 -1.63
CA ARG A 109 20.67 -6.41 -2.90
C ARG A 109 20.10 -7.81 -2.75
N ALA A 110 19.23 -8.17 -3.68
CA ALA A 110 18.66 -9.49 -3.80
C ALA A 110 19.73 -10.50 -4.26
N SER A 111 19.85 -11.60 -3.54
CA SER A 111 20.73 -12.72 -3.91
C SER A 111 19.98 -13.73 -4.77
N LEU A 112 20.58 -14.15 -5.89
CA LEU A 112 20.03 -15.23 -6.73
C LEU A 112 19.95 -16.57 -5.98
N VAL A 113 20.90 -16.85 -5.09
CA VAL A 113 20.91 -18.07 -4.27
C VAL A 113 19.73 -18.06 -3.29
N GLU A 114 19.50 -16.93 -2.61
CA GLU A 114 18.34 -16.75 -1.73
C GLU A 114 17.04 -16.80 -2.52
N ARG A 115 17.00 -16.21 -3.71
CA ARG A 115 15.83 -16.21 -4.60
C ARG A 115 15.39 -17.64 -4.90
N GLU A 116 16.31 -18.49 -5.33
CA GLU A 116 16.01 -19.87 -5.67
C GLU A 116 15.52 -20.67 -4.46
N ALA A 117 16.15 -20.48 -3.29
CA ALA A 117 15.75 -21.12 -2.05
C ALA A 117 14.34 -20.69 -1.62
N THR A 118 14.07 -19.37 -1.63
CA THR A 118 12.77 -18.79 -1.32
C THR A 118 11.69 -19.29 -2.27
N LEU A 119 11.93 -19.26 -3.58
CA LEU A 119 10.95 -19.72 -4.58
C LEU A 119 10.67 -21.22 -4.49
N ARG A 120 11.68 -22.05 -4.17
CA ARG A 120 11.46 -23.48 -3.87
C ARG A 120 10.54 -23.63 -2.66
N ARG A 121 10.84 -22.92 -1.57
CA ARG A 121 10.05 -23.00 -0.34
C ARG A 121 8.59 -22.59 -0.56
N ILE A 122 8.34 -21.50 -1.27
CA ILE A 122 6.98 -21.05 -1.60
C ILE A 122 6.24 -22.11 -2.42
N ARG A 123 6.90 -22.79 -3.35
CA ARG A 123 6.24 -23.86 -4.15
C ARG A 123 5.87 -25.08 -3.33
N GLU A 124 6.77 -25.52 -2.45
CA GLU A 124 6.52 -26.64 -1.53
C GLU A 124 5.34 -26.32 -0.61
N GLU A 125 5.36 -25.13 0.00
CA GLU A 125 4.32 -24.69 0.91
C GLU A 125 2.97 -24.48 0.21
N ALA A 126 2.97 -23.89 -0.99
CA ALA A 126 1.74 -23.74 -1.79
C ALA A 126 1.10 -25.10 -2.14
N SER A 127 1.91 -26.12 -2.43
CA SER A 127 1.40 -27.46 -2.76
C SER A 127 0.70 -28.10 -1.55
N ALA A 128 1.27 -27.95 -0.36
CA ALA A 128 0.66 -28.43 0.89
C ALA A 128 -0.64 -27.69 1.23
N ILE A 129 -0.68 -26.36 1.03
CA ILE A 129 -1.87 -25.55 1.25
C ILE A 129 -2.98 -25.93 0.26
N GLU A 130 -2.65 -26.20 -1.00
CA GLU A 130 -3.64 -26.52 -2.04
C GLU A 130 -4.46 -27.78 -1.69
N GLU A 131 -3.80 -28.83 -1.20
CA GLU A 131 -4.49 -30.05 -0.76
C GLU A 131 -5.48 -29.78 0.36
N ARG A 132 -5.12 -28.90 1.29
CA ARG A 132 -5.98 -28.49 2.39
C ARG A 132 -7.14 -27.63 1.92
N LEU A 133 -6.88 -26.58 1.13
CA LEU A 133 -7.94 -25.71 0.60
C LEU A 133 -8.96 -26.51 -0.20
N ARG A 134 -8.52 -27.55 -0.92
CA ARG A 134 -9.41 -28.45 -1.65
C ARG A 134 -10.39 -29.19 -0.75
N ALA A 135 -9.98 -29.53 0.48
CA ALA A 135 -10.84 -30.16 1.47
C ALA A 135 -11.75 -29.13 2.17
N ASP A 136 -11.21 -27.95 2.49
CA ASP A 136 -11.90 -26.91 3.25
C ASP A 136 -12.92 -26.12 2.38
N LEU A 137 -12.71 -26.05 1.06
CA LEU A 137 -13.46 -25.19 0.14
C LEU A 137 -13.98 -25.94 -1.11
N PRO A 138 -14.74 -27.04 -0.95
CA PRO A 138 -15.15 -27.88 -2.08
C PRO A 138 -16.05 -27.17 -3.10
N ALA A 139 -16.79 -26.14 -2.67
CA ALA A 139 -17.77 -25.42 -3.49
C ALA A 139 -17.19 -24.29 -4.36
N LEU A 140 -15.89 -23.96 -4.25
CA LEU A 140 -15.32 -22.80 -4.93
C LEU A 140 -14.97 -23.03 -6.42
N ARG A 141 -14.94 -24.29 -6.87
CA ARG A 141 -14.50 -24.66 -8.23
C ARG A 141 -15.44 -24.20 -9.34
N ASP A 142 -16.70 -23.97 -9.00
CA ASP A 142 -17.75 -23.62 -9.97
C ASP A 142 -18.08 -22.11 -9.98
N LEU A 143 -17.36 -21.32 -9.16
CA LEU A 143 -17.61 -19.89 -9.01
C LEU A 143 -16.73 -19.05 -9.93
N SER A 144 -17.25 -17.92 -10.40
CA SER A 144 -16.51 -16.86 -11.08
C SER A 144 -15.70 -15.98 -10.11
N VAL A 145 -14.79 -15.16 -10.66
CA VAL A 145 -13.98 -14.19 -9.89
C VAL A 145 -14.82 -13.26 -9.01
N LEU A 146 -15.96 -12.80 -9.52
CA LEU A 146 -16.88 -11.91 -8.78
C LEU A 146 -17.59 -12.65 -7.65
N GLU A 147 -17.88 -13.94 -7.84
CA GLU A 147 -18.49 -14.78 -6.81
C GLU A 147 -17.50 -15.15 -5.70
N TRP A 148 -16.19 -15.24 -6.01
CA TRP A 148 -15.15 -15.39 -4.98
C TRP A 148 -15.02 -14.19 -4.04
N GLN A 149 -15.22 -12.98 -4.56
CA GLN A 149 -15.22 -11.77 -3.73
C GLN A 149 -16.36 -11.79 -2.71
N ALA A 150 -17.49 -12.40 -3.05
CA ALA A 150 -18.62 -12.58 -2.15
C ALA A 150 -18.44 -13.77 -1.19
N ALA A 151 -17.54 -14.71 -1.49
CA ALA A 151 -17.31 -15.88 -0.64
C ALA A 151 -16.62 -15.48 0.67
N THR A 152 -17.31 -15.70 1.79
CA THR A 152 -16.79 -15.48 3.15
C THR A 152 -15.84 -16.58 3.60
N ALA A 153 -15.89 -17.75 2.96
CA ALA A 153 -15.06 -18.89 3.32
C ALA A 153 -13.57 -18.67 3.00
N ILE A 154 -13.23 -17.89 1.96
CA ILE A 154 -11.83 -17.65 1.56
C ILE A 154 -11.06 -16.82 2.62
N PRO A 155 -11.56 -15.67 3.12
CA PRO A 155 -10.89 -14.95 4.18
C PRO A 155 -10.76 -15.74 5.48
N ILE A 156 -11.77 -16.57 5.81
CA ILE A 156 -11.70 -17.46 6.98
C ILE A 156 -10.56 -18.47 6.80
N ALA A 157 -10.43 -19.07 5.61
CA ALA A 157 -9.34 -20.02 5.33
C ALA A 157 -7.96 -19.36 5.45
N LEU A 158 -7.80 -18.12 4.96
CA LEU A 158 -6.56 -17.36 5.14
C LEU A 158 -6.28 -17.10 6.63
N GLN A 159 -7.27 -16.62 7.38
CA GLN A 159 -7.11 -16.30 8.79
C GLN A 159 -6.68 -17.53 9.59
N ASN A 160 -7.36 -18.67 9.40
CA ASN A 160 -7.01 -19.93 10.06
C ASN A 160 -5.59 -20.37 9.71
N TYR A 161 -5.20 -20.30 8.44
CA TYR A 161 -3.85 -20.65 8.00
C TYR A 161 -2.78 -19.72 8.61
N MET A 162 -3.06 -18.42 8.69
CA MET A 162 -2.15 -17.45 9.30
C MET A 162 -2.02 -17.65 10.82
N GLU A 163 -3.09 -18.05 11.52
CA GLU A 163 -3.03 -18.42 12.93
C GLU A 163 -2.15 -19.63 13.17
N GLU A 164 -2.34 -20.69 12.40
CA GLU A 164 -1.55 -21.92 12.50
C GLU A 164 -0.08 -21.70 12.12
N SER A 165 0.17 -20.79 11.18
CA SER A 165 1.53 -20.41 10.77
C SER A 165 2.19 -19.41 11.74
N GLY A 166 1.50 -19.01 12.81
CA GLY A 166 1.99 -18.02 13.78
C GLY A 166 2.22 -16.63 13.17
N CYS A 167 1.43 -16.28 12.15
CA CYS A 167 1.54 -15.05 11.35
C CYS A 167 0.27 -14.17 11.39
N ALA A 168 -0.74 -14.53 12.19
CA ALA A 168 -2.03 -13.82 12.23
C ALA A 168 -1.90 -12.33 12.55
N GLU A 169 -1.04 -11.96 13.50
CA GLU A 169 -0.85 -10.55 13.85
C GLU A 169 -0.15 -9.77 12.72
N GLN A 170 0.84 -10.37 12.06
CA GLN A 170 1.52 -9.78 10.89
C GLN A 170 0.54 -9.59 9.73
N GLU A 171 -0.35 -10.56 9.49
CA GLU A 171 -1.41 -10.44 8.48
C GLU A 171 -2.33 -9.27 8.82
N ARG A 172 -2.84 -9.22 10.05
CA ARG A 172 -3.74 -8.16 10.50
C ARG A 172 -3.12 -6.77 10.34
N MET A 173 -1.88 -6.60 10.80
CA MET A 173 -1.16 -5.32 10.69
C MET A 173 -0.88 -4.96 9.23
N THR A 174 -0.41 -5.91 8.43
CA THR A 174 -0.06 -5.66 7.02
C THR A 174 -1.31 -5.31 6.22
N ALA A 175 -2.38 -6.08 6.33
CA ALA A 175 -3.64 -5.81 5.63
C ALA A 175 -4.21 -4.43 6.03
N GLN A 176 -4.21 -4.10 7.32
CA GLN A 176 -4.71 -2.81 7.80
C GLN A 176 -3.89 -1.62 7.30
N ILE A 177 -2.55 -1.72 7.31
CA ILE A 177 -1.66 -0.65 6.85
C ILE A 177 -1.75 -0.50 5.33
N TYR A 178 -1.75 -1.62 4.61
CA TYR A 178 -1.78 -1.59 3.15
C TYR A 178 -3.08 -0.96 2.62
N VAL A 179 -4.22 -1.30 3.21
CA VAL A 179 -5.54 -0.75 2.82
C VAL A 179 -5.67 0.74 3.12
N SER A 180 -5.11 1.21 4.24
CA SER A 180 -5.20 2.61 4.65
C SER A 180 -4.20 3.48 3.88
N ASN A 181 -2.91 3.20 4.01
CA ASN A 181 -1.86 3.85 3.23
C ASN A 181 -0.57 3.03 3.34
N PRO A 182 -0.14 2.34 2.27
CA PRO A 182 1.07 1.53 2.32
C PRO A 182 2.35 2.37 2.48
N SER A 183 2.27 3.68 2.24
CA SER A 183 3.36 4.64 2.46
C SER A 183 3.33 5.29 3.86
N SER A 184 2.33 4.96 4.68
CA SER A 184 2.26 5.42 6.07
C SER A 184 3.18 4.58 6.97
N GLY A 185 3.98 5.28 7.77
CA GLY A 185 4.97 4.67 8.66
C GLY A 185 6.05 3.92 7.89
N GLU A 186 6.61 2.89 8.51
CA GLU A 186 7.73 2.11 7.92
C GLU A 186 7.49 0.61 7.86
N TRP A 187 6.26 0.17 8.17
CA TRP A 187 5.93 -1.25 8.21
C TRP A 187 6.12 -1.93 6.85
N ILE A 188 5.60 -1.33 5.77
CA ILE A 188 5.75 -1.87 4.41
C ILE A 188 7.22 -1.81 3.98
N LYS A 189 7.92 -0.69 4.22
CA LYS A 189 9.36 -0.56 3.97
C LYS A 189 10.17 -1.71 4.60
N ALA A 190 9.86 -2.10 5.84
CA ALA A 190 10.50 -3.25 6.49
C ALA A 190 10.22 -4.57 5.76
N MET A 191 9.00 -4.77 5.23
CA MET A 191 8.71 -5.93 4.38
C MET A 191 9.51 -5.89 3.08
N GLU A 192 9.64 -4.72 2.45
CA GLU A 192 10.42 -4.57 1.22
C GLU A 192 11.89 -4.93 1.43
N ILE A 193 12.46 -4.52 2.56
CA ILE A 193 13.81 -4.90 2.98
C ILE A 193 13.92 -6.42 3.14
N VAL A 194 12.97 -7.07 3.84
CA VAL A 194 13.00 -8.53 4.03
C VAL A 194 12.80 -9.28 2.71
N LEU A 195 11.96 -8.78 1.80
CA LEU A 195 11.81 -9.34 0.45
C LEU A 195 13.12 -9.28 -0.35
N ALA A 196 13.91 -8.21 -0.18
CA ALA A 196 15.25 -8.12 -0.75
C ALA A 196 16.21 -9.14 -0.14
N GLU A 197 16.20 -9.30 1.20
CA GLU A 197 16.98 -10.32 1.89
C GLU A 197 16.58 -11.76 1.51
N MET A 198 15.33 -11.96 1.10
CA MET A 198 14.82 -13.23 0.54
C MET A 198 15.21 -13.45 -0.93
N GLY A 199 15.92 -12.50 -1.55
CA GLY A 199 16.36 -12.58 -2.95
C GLY A 199 15.30 -12.25 -3.98
N LEU A 200 14.14 -11.72 -3.58
CA LEU A 200 13.01 -11.56 -4.51
C LEU A 200 13.15 -10.30 -5.36
N LYS A 201 13.59 -9.18 -4.78
CA LYS A 201 13.86 -7.93 -5.49
C LYS A 201 14.67 -6.96 -4.64
N ASP A 202 15.59 -6.23 -5.27
CA ASP A 202 16.38 -5.20 -4.61
C ASP A 202 15.50 -4.18 -3.89
N PHE A 203 15.92 -3.81 -2.68
CA PHE A 203 15.39 -2.64 -2.00
C PHE A 203 16.35 -1.47 -2.21
N VAL A 204 15.82 -0.36 -2.70
CA VAL A 204 16.52 0.91 -2.82
C VAL A 204 15.62 2.00 -2.24
N GLY A 205 16.04 2.56 -1.10
CA GLY A 205 15.23 3.53 -0.40
C GLY A 205 16.05 4.40 0.54
N ARG A 206 15.36 5.15 1.40
CA ARG A 206 15.97 5.90 2.50
C ARG A 206 16.15 5.01 3.73
N ALA A 207 17.00 5.45 4.63
CA ALA A 207 17.17 4.87 5.96
C ALA A 207 15.83 4.67 6.70
N ILE A 208 15.87 3.77 7.67
CA ILE A 208 14.77 3.52 8.61
C ILE A 208 14.76 4.65 9.67
N ARG A 209 13.56 5.09 10.03
CA ARG A 209 13.24 6.15 11.00
C ARG A 209 12.75 5.62 12.34
N SER A 210 12.05 4.50 12.34
CA SER A 210 11.42 3.91 13.50
C SER A 210 12.38 2.99 14.24
N GLU A 211 12.76 3.37 15.46
CA GLU A 211 13.44 2.48 16.39
C GLU A 211 12.57 1.25 16.68
N GLY A 212 13.19 0.08 16.78
CA GLY A 212 12.47 -1.18 17.02
C GLY A 212 11.61 -1.70 15.85
N LEU A 213 11.74 -1.14 14.63
CA LEU A 213 10.97 -1.61 13.46
C LEU A 213 11.10 -3.11 13.18
N PHE A 214 12.23 -3.71 13.57
CA PHE A 214 12.52 -5.14 13.47
C PHE A 214 12.51 -5.88 14.82
N GLU A 215 11.78 -5.38 15.80
CA GLU A 215 11.60 -6.02 17.11
C GLU A 215 10.19 -6.60 17.26
N GLY A 216 10.03 -7.58 18.18
CA GLY A 216 8.76 -8.22 18.47
C GLY A 216 8.05 -8.74 17.21
N VAL A 217 6.80 -8.31 17.02
CA VAL A 217 5.96 -8.63 15.85
C VAL A 217 6.59 -8.19 14.52
N GLY A 218 7.40 -7.13 14.54
CA GLY A 218 8.07 -6.57 13.37
C GLY A 218 9.37 -7.28 12.99
N SER A 219 9.81 -8.28 13.77
CA SER A 219 11.08 -8.96 13.54
C SER A 219 11.23 -9.56 12.14
N LYS A 220 12.46 -9.52 11.62
CA LYS A 220 12.78 -10.02 10.28
C LYS A 220 12.39 -11.48 10.10
N GLU A 221 12.58 -12.30 11.14
CA GLU A 221 12.21 -13.72 11.14
C GLU A 221 10.70 -13.91 10.96
N LEU A 222 9.87 -13.19 11.73
CA LEU A 222 8.43 -13.26 11.60
C LEU A 222 7.94 -12.71 10.25
N ARG A 223 8.56 -11.62 9.76
CA ARG A 223 8.26 -11.09 8.42
C ARG A 223 8.59 -12.09 7.33
N ARG A 224 9.75 -12.75 7.39
CA ARG A 224 10.16 -13.76 6.40
C ARG A 224 9.15 -14.91 6.37
N ARG A 225 8.73 -15.39 7.54
CA ARG A 225 7.68 -16.42 7.66
C ARG A 225 6.35 -15.96 7.09
N TYR A 226 5.91 -14.76 7.46
CA TYR A 226 4.67 -14.17 6.94
C TYR A 226 4.68 -14.03 5.41
N LEU A 227 5.75 -13.48 4.84
CA LEU A 227 5.89 -13.28 3.40
C LEU A 227 5.84 -14.61 2.65
N LEU A 228 6.54 -15.64 3.14
CA LEU A 228 6.49 -17.00 2.59
C LEU A 228 5.07 -17.57 2.62
N ALA A 229 4.44 -17.59 3.80
CA ALA A 229 3.10 -18.12 4.01
C ALA A 229 2.07 -17.38 3.13
N ARG A 230 2.16 -16.06 3.06
CA ARG A 230 1.26 -15.21 2.28
C ARG A 230 1.32 -15.50 0.78
N MET A 231 2.53 -15.52 0.22
CA MET A 231 2.73 -15.83 -1.19
C MET A 231 2.35 -17.28 -1.51
N ALA A 232 2.64 -18.22 -0.61
CA ALA A 232 2.27 -19.63 -0.78
C ALA A 232 0.75 -19.82 -0.78
N PHE A 233 0.04 -19.21 0.16
CA PHE A 233 -1.42 -19.26 0.24
C PHE A 233 -2.08 -18.73 -1.02
N LEU A 234 -1.64 -17.56 -1.51
CA LEU A 234 -2.20 -16.97 -2.71
C LEU A 234 -2.02 -17.88 -3.94
N ARG A 235 -0.82 -18.44 -4.12
CA ARG A 235 -0.56 -19.37 -5.22
C ARG A 235 -1.42 -20.62 -5.12
N ALA A 236 -1.57 -21.18 -3.92
CA ALA A 236 -2.44 -22.34 -3.68
C ALA A 236 -3.91 -22.03 -3.97
N LEU A 237 -4.40 -20.88 -3.52
CA LEU A 237 -5.76 -20.43 -3.76
C LEU A 237 -6.04 -20.30 -5.25
N PHE A 238 -5.26 -19.53 -6.00
CA PHE A 238 -5.53 -19.32 -7.42
C PHE A 238 -5.36 -20.60 -8.26
N ARG A 239 -4.45 -21.51 -7.89
CA ARG A 239 -4.36 -22.86 -8.51
C ARG A 239 -5.61 -23.70 -8.25
N LEU A 240 -6.13 -23.69 -7.02
CA LEU A 240 -7.39 -24.36 -6.68
C LEU A 240 -8.55 -23.83 -7.53
N LEU A 241 -8.51 -22.53 -7.84
CA LEU A 241 -9.47 -21.83 -8.68
C LEU A 241 -9.22 -22.02 -10.19
N GLY A 242 -8.16 -22.74 -10.58
CA GLY A 242 -7.85 -23.03 -11.98
C GLY A 242 -7.19 -21.88 -12.75
N HIS A 243 -6.55 -20.95 -12.06
CA HIS A 243 -5.89 -19.78 -12.66
C HIS A 243 -4.39 -19.77 -12.38
N ASP A 244 -3.59 -19.76 -13.45
CA ASP A 244 -2.15 -19.48 -13.41
C ASP A 244 -1.86 -18.00 -13.69
N GLU A 245 -2.82 -17.28 -14.26
CA GLU A 245 -2.74 -15.86 -14.57
C GLU A 245 -4.05 -15.12 -14.27
N VAL A 246 -3.93 -13.81 -14.02
CA VAL A 246 -5.07 -12.92 -13.78
C VAL A 246 -4.98 -11.67 -14.64
N ARG A 247 -6.12 -11.22 -15.15
CA ARG A 247 -6.23 -9.94 -15.86
C ARG A 247 -6.58 -8.83 -14.88
N LEU A 248 -5.73 -7.82 -14.84
CA LEU A 248 -5.87 -6.68 -13.94
C LEU A 248 -5.84 -5.36 -14.70
N PHE A 249 -6.46 -4.35 -14.12
CA PHE A 249 -6.59 -3.01 -14.66
C PHE A 249 -6.00 -1.99 -13.69
N ARG A 250 -5.48 -0.89 -14.22
CA ARG A 250 -5.02 0.23 -13.42
C ARG A 250 -5.29 1.54 -14.15
N GLY A 251 -5.93 2.48 -13.47
CA GLY A 251 -6.05 3.85 -13.93
C GLY A 251 -5.41 4.82 -12.96
N MET A 252 -4.97 5.97 -13.46
CA MET A 252 -4.39 7.03 -12.65
C MET A 252 -4.54 8.38 -13.34
N SER A 253 -4.59 9.44 -12.56
CA SER A 253 -4.50 10.83 -13.01
C SER A 253 -3.55 11.57 -12.09
N SER A 254 -2.77 12.50 -12.61
CA SER A 254 -1.86 13.31 -11.80
C SER A 254 -1.69 14.71 -12.34
N GLU A 255 -1.63 15.69 -11.44
CA GLU A 255 -1.25 17.08 -11.72
C GLU A 255 0.27 17.23 -11.91
N GLY A 256 1.05 16.24 -11.47
CA GLY A 256 2.50 16.19 -11.59
C GLY A 256 2.99 15.77 -12.98
N ARG A 257 4.29 15.97 -13.24
CA ARG A 257 4.95 15.48 -14.47
C ARG A 257 5.03 13.95 -14.49
N TRP A 258 5.06 13.36 -15.69
CA TRP A 258 5.40 11.95 -15.87
C TRP A 258 6.78 11.69 -15.28
N ARG A 259 6.84 10.71 -14.39
CA ARG A 259 8.10 10.19 -13.85
C ARG A 259 8.18 8.76 -14.33
N SER A 260 9.28 8.47 -15.03
CA SER A 260 9.67 7.11 -15.39
C SER A 260 10.82 6.63 -14.49
N GLY A 261 11.04 5.33 -14.38
CA GLY A 261 12.07 4.66 -13.59
C GLY A 261 11.80 4.54 -12.10
N ALA A 262 10.56 4.70 -11.60
CA ALA A 262 10.33 4.57 -10.16
C ALA A 262 10.58 3.14 -9.66
N GLU A 263 11.51 2.99 -8.72
CA GLU A 263 11.81 1.71 -8.08
C GLU A 263 10.73 1.37 -7.04
N LYS A 264 9.62 0.82 -7.53
CA LYS A 264 8.52 0.34 -6.69
C LYS A 264 8.64 -1.15 -6.47
N LEU A 265 8.39 -1.62 -5.25
CA LEU A 265 8.26 -3.05 -5.00
C LEU A 265 6.85 -3.55 -5.29
N PHE A 266 5.84 -2.77 -4.91
CA PHE A 266 4.44 -3.11 -5.11
C PHE A 266 3.71 -2.08 -5.97
N SER A 267 2.66 -2.54 -6.64
CA SER A 267 1.61 -1.66 -7.16
C SER A 267 0.23 -2.24 -6.93
N SER A 268 -0.70 -1.33 -6.71
CA SER A 268 -2.14 -1.60 -6.70
C SER A 268 -2.70 -1.74 -8.12
N TRP A 269 -3.51 -2.74 -8.34
CA TRP A 269 -4.32 -2.95 -9.54
C TRP A 269 -5.72 -3.37 -9.11
N THR A 270 -6.65 -3.45 -10.04
CA THR A 270 -8.02 -3.89 -9.75
C THR A 270 -8.48 -4.95 -10.74
N PHE A 271 -9.30 -5.89 -10.28
CA PHE A 271 -10.03 -6.82 -11.14
C PHE A 271 -11.17 -6.12 -11.92
N SER A 272 -11.55 -4.90 -11.53
CA SER A 272 -12.66 -4.16 -12.12
C SER A 272 -12.20 -3.07 -13.10
N PRO A 273 -12.53 -3.16 -14.40
CA PRO A 273 -12.22 -2.10 -15.35
C PRO A 273 -12.93 -0.78 -15.01
N ASP A 274 -14.10 -0.83 -14.37
CA ASP A 274 -14.85 0.37 -13.96
C ASP A 274 -14.19 1.08 -12.79
N VAL A 275 -13.62 0.33 -11.83
CA VAL A 275 -12.78 0.90 -10.77
C VAL A 275 -11.58 1.60 -11.38
N ALA A 276 -10.84 0.93 -12.28
CA ALA A 276 -9.67 1.53 -12.92
C ALA A 276 -10.03 2.82 -13.69
N ARG A 277 -11.15 2.83 -14.41
CA ARG A 277 -11.64 4.03 -15.11
C ARG A 277 -11.98 5.18 -14.16
N SER A 278 -12.47 4.91 -12.95
CA SER A 278 -12.81 5.97 -11.99
C SER A 278 -11.59 6.80 -11.54
N PHE A 279 -10.40 6.17 -11.55
CA PHE A 279 -9.12 6.81 -11.25
C PHE A 279 -8.49 7.53 -12.45
N ALA A 280 -8.95 7.28 -13.67
CA ALA A 280 -8.46 7.91 -14.90
C ALA A 280 -9.39 9.05 -15.34
N THR A 281 -8.84 10.25 -15.51
CA THR A 281 -9.57 11.47 -15.89
C THR A 281 -9.06 11.91 -17.25
N PHE A 282 -9.83 11.60 -18.30
CA PHE A 282 -9.52 12.01 -19.67
C PHE A 282 -10.19 13.33 -20.05
N ASP A 283 -11.31 13.66 -19.39
CA ASP A 283 -12.06 14.89 -19.58
C ASP A 283 -11.90 15.76 -18.32
N GLY A 284 -11.02 16.78 -18.37
CA GLY A 284 -10.68 17.58 -17.19
C GLY A 284 -10.48 19.06 -17.50
N ASP A 285 -10.48 19.88 -16.46
CA ASP A 285 -10.28 21.34 -16.47
C ASP A 285 -8.84 21.79 -16.81
N GLY A 286 -8.02 20.88 -17.34
CA GLY A 286 -6.61 21.11 -17.66
C GLY A 286 -5.64 21.01 -16.47
N ARG A 287 -6.11 20.76 -15.23
CA ARG A 287 -5.22 20.57 -14.07
C ARG A 287 -4.38 19.29 -14.15
N MET A 288 -4.99 18.21 -14.65
CA MET A 288 -4.31 16.92 -14.78
C MET A 288 -3.33 17.00 -15.95
N ARG A 289 -2.04 16.83 -15.68
CA ARG A 289 -0.99 16.83 -16.71
C ARG A 289 -0.88 15.48 -17.42
N GLN A 290 -1.35 14.42 -16.77
CA GLN A 290 -1.29 13.06 -17.28
C GLN A 290 -2.41 12.21 -16.71
N SER A 291 -2.95 11.32 -17.55
CA SER A 291 -3.83 10.25 -17.13
C SER A 291 -3.60 9.02 -18.00
N TYR A 292 -3.77 7.84 -17.44
CA TYR A 292 -3.69 6.59 -18.17
C TYR A 292 -4.68 5.56 -17.64
N LEU A 293 -5.00 4.60 -18.50
CA LEU A 293 -5.71 3.37 -18.17
C LEU A 293 -4.97 2.22 -18.86
N VAL A 294 -4.53 1.24 -18.07
CA VAL A 294 -3.75 0.09 -18.54
C VAL A 294 -4.46 -1.18 -18.12
N MET A 295 -4.43 -2.17 -19.00
CA MET A 295 -4.79 -3.56 -18.71
C MET A 295 -3.55 -4.41 -18.91
N ARG A 296 -3.32 -5.35 -18.00
CA ARG A 296 -2.29 -6.36 -18.16
C ARG A 296 -2.71 -7.69 -17.54
N THR A 297 -2.23 -8.76 -18.14
CA THR A 297 -2.28 -10.10 -17.58
C THR A 297 -1.02 -10.37 -16.76
N PHE A 298 -1.17 -10.83 -15.52
CA PHE A 298 -0.08 -11.13 -14.60
C PHE A 298 -0.09 -12.60 -14.23
N PRO A 299 1.07 -13.27 -14.15
CA PRO A 299 1.15 -14.57 -13.49
C PRO A 299 0.79 -14.43 -12.01
N VAL A 300 0.11 -15.43 -11.46
CA VAL A 300 -0.31 -15.47 -10.06
C VAL A 300 0.89 -15.36 -9.10
N GLU A 301 2.07 -15.80 -9.52
CA GLU A 301 3.31 -15.68 -8.76
C GLU A 301 3.69 -14.24 -8.39
N LYS A 302 3.18 -13.24 -9.12
CA LYS A 302 3.37 -11.82 -8.82
C LYS A 302 2.35 -11.26 -7.83
N LEU A 303 1.26 -11.97 -7.52
CA LEU A 303 0.28 -11.51 -6.54
C LEU A 303 0.85 -11.60 -5.12
N PHE A 304 0.63 -10.54 -4.34
CA PHE A 304 1.03 -10.49 -2.93
C PHE A 304 -0.17 -10.44 -1.98
N MET A 305 -1.23 -9.73 -2.38
CA MET A 305 -2.43 -9.53 -1.58
C MET A 305 -3.58 -9.13 -2.51
N THR A 306 -4.78 -9.66 -2.32
CA THR A 306 -5.97 -9.27 -3.09
C THR A 306 -7.19 -9.16 -2.21
N CYS A 307 -8.24 -8.51 -2.73
CA CYS A 307 -9.54 -8.43 -2.10
C CYS A 307 -10.25 -9.80 -1.98
N ILE A 308 -9.79 -10.85 -2.69
CA ILE A 308 -10.43 -12.17 -2.69
C ILE A 308 -10.10 -12.93 -1.41
N GLU A 309 -8.95 -12.74 -0.79
CA GLU A 309 -8.59 -13.41 0.46
C GLU A 309 -8.49 -12.44 1.64
N THR A 310 -8.26 -11.15 1.37
CA THR A 310 -8.03 -10.15 2.42
C THR A 310 -9.31 -9.43 2.78
N GLN A 311 -9.86 -9.70 3.95
CA GLN A 311 -11.12 -9.10 4.40
C GLN A 311 -11.05 -7.57 4.47
N GLN A 312 -9.93 -7.01 4.95
CA GLN A 312 -9.76 -5.57 5.13
C GLN A 312 -9.85 -4.81 3.79
N MET A 313 -9.43 -5.44 2.69
CA MET A 313 -9.54 -4.89 1.32
C MET A 313 -10.98 -4.89 0.78
N ARG A 314 -11.92 -5.58 1.44
CA ARG A 314 -13.35 -5.59 1.05
C ARG A 314 -14.19 -4.62 1.86
N GLU A 315 -13.81 -4.38 3.12
CA GLU A 315 -14.64 -3.65 4.08
C GLU A 315 -14.70 -2.15 3.77
N ARG A 316 -13.52 -1.53 3.59
CA ARG A 316 -13.41 -0.06 3.48
C ARG A 316 -13.57 0.44 2.06
N PHE A 317 -13.03 -0.32 1.10
CA PHE A 317 -12.93 0.08 -0.30
C PHE A 317 -13.51 -1.01 -1.19
N GLN A 318 -14.47 -0.67 -2.05
CA GLN A 318 -15.03 -1.59 -3.04
C GLN A 318 -14.22 -1.55 -4.34
N GLU A 319 -12.89 -1.58 -4.21
CA GLU A 319 -11.97 -1.38 -5.33
C GLU A 319 -11.64 -2.66 -6.09
N ALA A 320 -12.02 -3.83 -5.56
CA ALA A 320 -11.61 -5.12 -6.11
C ALA A 320 -10.07 -5.19 -6.30
N GLU A 321 -9.32 -4.73 -5.31
CA GLU A 321 -7.88 -4.49 -5.39
C GLU A 321 -7.06 -5.81 -5.45
N ALA A 322 -5.98 -5.76 -6.22
CA ALA A 322 -4.89 -6.73 -6.23
C ALA A 322 -3.55 -6.00 -6.16
N VAL A 323 -2.71 -6.43 -5.23
CA VAL A 323 -1.34 -5.97 -5.02
C VAL A 323 -0.41 -6.89 -5.77
N VAL A 324 0.36 -6.29 -6.68
CA VAL A 324 1.30 -6.99 -7.55
C VAL A 324 2.72 -6.59 -7.18
N MET A 325 3.59 -7.60 -6.98
CA MET A 325 5.03 -7.44 -6.88
C MET A 325 5.62 -7.13 -8.24
N HIS A 326 6.39 -6.04 -8.31
CA HIS A 326 7.03 -5.59 -9.52
C HIS A 326 8.31 -6.37 -9.82
N ASP A 327 8.58 -6.62 -11.09
CA ASP A 327 9.91 -6.99 -11.60
C ASP A 327 10.45 -5.93 -12.58
N GLU A 328 11.46 -6.30 -13.37
CA GLU A 328 12.09 -5.38 -14.32
C GLU A 328 11.19 -5.03 -15.51
N GLU A 329 10.29 -5.92 -15.93
CA GLU A 329 9.34 -5.64 -17.02
C GLU A 329 8.37 -4.53 -16.63
N ASP A 330 8.13 -4.39 -15.32
CA ASP A 330 7.18 -3.46 -14.75
C ASP A 330 7.73 -2.03 -14.68
N ARG A 331 9.05 -1.86 -14.82
CA ARG A 331 9.72 -0.54 -14.86
C ARG A 331 9.25 0.34 -16.01
N LEU A 332 8.68 -0.23 -17.07
CA LEU A 332 8.22 0.54 -18.24
C LEU A 332 6.94 1.35 -17.98
N LEU A 333 6.21 1.03 -16.91
CA LEU A 333 4.96 1.72 -16.54
C LEU A 333 5.17 2.86 -15.56
N TRP A 334 6.40 3.05 -15.06
CA TRP A 334 6.73 3.87 -13.89
C TRP A 334 8.02 4.61 -14.05
#